data_AF-A0A2K9PX93-F1
#
_entry.id   AF-A0A2K9PX93-F1
#
_cell.length_a   1.000
_cell.length_b   1.000
_cell.length_c   1.000
_cell.angle_alpha   90.00
_cell.angle_beta   90.00
_cell.angle_gamma   90.00
#
_symmetry.space_group_name_H-M   'P 1'
#
loop_
_entity.id
_entity.type
_entity.pdbx_description
1 polymer ?
#
loop_
_entity_poly.entity_id
_entity_poly.type
_entity_poly.pdbx_seq_one_letter_code
_entity_poly.pdbx_strand_id
1 'polypeptide(L)'
;MTINHIVTPLDSAVLDSKEQYVFYHKMIDFAFKELVVAVQRQGICNKQEVLLFKQYCDLLLYTIEAMRVKYMYDEEDHMKIDLTYSGFPNYLEFRYLFNDLELRDEYLGKLTPINDLKEEFLDTLLRKKQPIKRSKLFQAASIVYYSSVKKEYIFNRFVQGKIIDADKEFEGDYLVSWGFFDVAHNRPFICFMYFNYDGSKVGEYRDEIYEALKSTADRKMNLDTMAYAIDRKLPKVFPKLIRRIDLGPLHNVFAKDENSITHAILEGIGKKEIPLESYAFSLEIDEVASGSEFKEGGFFSKQILQKWNDAFKRKYVFAPHRIIQLLHNKTPEIMNDLAKQPIELAGLK
;
A
#
# COMPACT_ATOMS: atom_id res chain seq x y z
N MET A 1 18.21 -14.53 9.34
CA MET A 1 16.89 -14.80 8.73
C MET A 1 16.07 -15.54 9.76
N THR A 2 15.07 -14.88 10.34
CA THR A 2 14.15 -15.47 11.32
C THR A 2 13.12 -16.34 10.61
N ILE A 3 12.79 -17.47 11.22
CA ILE A 3 12.01 -18.60 10.65
C ILE A 3 10.54 -18.25 10.30
N ASN A 4 10.07 -17.05 10.66
CA ASN A 4 8.68 -16.58 10.41
C ASN A 4 8.46 -15.91 9.05
N HIS A 5 9.37 -16.07 8.08
CA HIS A 5 9.32 -15.38 6.77
C HIS A 5 8.86 -16.27 5.60
N ILE A 6 8.27 -17.44 5.88
CA ILE A 6 7.76 -18.32 4.83
C ILE A 6 6.27 -18.02 4.66
N VAL A 7 5.95 -17.12 3.72
CA VAL A 7 4.59 -17.01 3.17
C VAL A 7 4.29 -18.35 2.49
N THR A 8 3.28 -19.06 2.96
CA THR A 8 2.93 -20.37 2.41
C THR A 8 1.94 -20.22 1.25
N PRO A 9 1.87 -21.19 0.32
CA PRO A 9 0.84 -21.21 -0.71
C PRO A 9 -0.59 -21.19 -0.15
N LEU A 10 -0.78 -21.54 1.13
CA LEU A 10 -2.08 -21.49 1.82
C LEU A 10 -2.50 -20.07 2.22
N ASP A 11 -1.54 -19.13 2.32
CA ASP A 11 -1.79 -17.73 2.70
C ASP A 11 -2.20 -16.84 1.52
N SER A 12 -2.22 -17.42 0.31
CA SER A 12 -2.56 -16.71 -0.92
C SER A 12 -3.54 -17.53 -1.76
N ALA A 13 -4.47 -16.86 -2.44
CA ALA A 13 -5.39 -17.52 -3.37
C ALA A 13 -5.33 -16.89 -4.76
N VAL A 14 -5.73 -17.69 -5.74
CA VAL A 14 -6.00 -17.23 -7.10
C VAL A 14 -7.45 -16.76 -7.17
N LEU A 15 -7.72 -15.73 -7.97
CA LEU A 15 -9.08 -15.35 -8.33
C LEU A 15 -9.60 -16.36 -9.37
N ASP A 16 -10.58 -17.17 -9.00
CA ASP A 16 -10.99 -18.39 -9.72
C ASP A 16 -11.67 -18.12 -11.09
N SER A 17 -11.99 -16.87 -11.40
CA SER A 17 -12.58 -16.50 -12.68
C SER A 17 -12.20 -15.09 -13.12
N LYS A 18 -12.39 -14.82 -14.42
CA LYS A 18 -12.19 -13.48 -14.99
C LYS A 18 -13.13 -12.45 -14.37
N GLU A 19 -14.36 -12.85 -14.04
CA GLU A 19 -15.35 -11.99 -13.39
C GLU A 19 -14.90 -11.62 -11.98
N GLN A 20 -14.39 -12.58 -11.20
CA GLN A 20 -13.80 -12.31 -9.88
C GLN A 20 -12.59 -11.38 -10.01
N TYR A 21 -11.74 -11.59 -11.01
CA TYR A 21 -10.59 -10.75 -11.30
C TYR A 21 -10.96 -9.29 -11.59
N VAL A 22 -11.94 -9.08 -12.49
CA VAL A 22 -12.45 -7.75 -12.82
C VAL A 22 -13.10 -7.10 -11.60
N PHE A 23 -13.89 -7.87 -10.85
CA PHE A 23 -14.59 -7.39 -9.67
C PHE A 23 -13.62 -6.94 -8.56
N TYR A 24 -12.59 -7.75 -8.27
CA TYR A 24 -11.54 -7.43 -7.30
C TYR A 24 -10.85 -6.11 -7.63
N HIS A 25 -10.38 -5.95 -8.87
CA HIS A 25 -9.69 -4.72 -9.27
C HIS A 25 -10.59 -3.50 -9.21
N LYS A 26 -11.85 -3.63 -9.63
CA LYS A 26 -12.85 -2.55 -9.51
C LYS A 26 -13.07 -2.16 -8.05
N MET A 27 -13.14 -3.13 -7.15
CA MET A 27 -13.32 -2.90 -5.71
C MET A 27 -12.13 -2.19 -5.09
N ILE A 28 -10.91 -2.66 -5.34
CA ILE A 28 -9.70 -2.02 -4.81
C ILE A 28 -9.56 -0.58 -5.29
N ASP A 29 -9.68 -0.37 -6.60
CA ASP A 29 -9.56 0.97 -7.20
C ASP A 29 -10.58 1.95 -6.58
N PHE A 30 -11.83 1.50 -6.45
CA PHE A 30 -12.89 2.29 -5.85
C PHE A 30 -12.64 2.58 -4.37
N ALA A 31 -12.36 1.54 -3.56
CA ALA A 31 -12.19 1.66 -2.13
C ALA A 31 -11.00 2.58 -1.77
N PHE A 32 -9.89 2.51 -2.52
CA PHE A 32 -8.75 3.39 -2.30
C PHE A 32 -9.03 4.84 -2.64
N LYS A 33 -9.73 5.11 -3.75
CA LYS A 33 -10.11 6.47 -4.13
C LYS A 33 -11.00 7.10 -3.06
N GLU A 34 -11.97 6.34 -2.56
CA GLU A 34 -12.84 6.76 -1.45
C GLU A 34 -12.05 6.98 -0.17
N LEU A 35 -11.10 6.09 0.16
CA LEU A 35 -10.23 6.21 1.33
C LEU A 35 -9.42 7.50 1.31
N VAL A 36 -8.78 7.83 0.18
CA VAL A 36 -7.97 9.06 0.04
C VAL A 36 -8.82 10.30 0.29
N VAL A 37 -10.01 10.36 -0.31
CA VAL A 37 -10.95 11.47 -0.11
C VAL A 37 -11.39 11.55 1.36
N ALA A 38 -11.69 10.42 1.99
CA ALA A 38 -12.11 10.36 3.37
C ALA A 38 -11.01 10.79 4.35
N VAL A 39 -9.78 10.33 4.16
CA VAL A 39 -8.60 10.72 4.97
C VAL A 39 -8.40 12.24 4.95
N GLN A 40 -8.50 12.86 3.77
CA GLN A 40 -8.43 14.31 3.62
C GLN A 40 -9.60 15.02 4.32
N ARG A 41 -10.84 14.61 4.04
CA ARG A 41 -12.06 15.23 4.60
C ARG A 41 -12.10 15.16 6.13
N GLN A 42 -11.61 14.06 6.70
CA GLN A 42 -11.65 13.80 8.14
C GLN A 42 -10.45 14.41 8.89
N GLY A 43 -9.52 15.07 8.19
CA GLY A 43 -8.33 15.68 8.81
C GLY A 43 -7.47 14.64 9.55
N ILE A 44 -7.39 13.41 9.02
CA ILE A 44 -6.60 12.33 9.63
C ILE A 44 -5.10 12.58 9.41
N CYS A 45 -4.77 13.15 8.25
CA CYS A 45 -3.46 13.66 7.87
C CYS A 45 -3.51 15.18 7.75
N ASN A 46 -2.40 15.86 8.02
CA ASN A 46 -2.26 17.29 7.71
C ASN A 46 -2.11 17.52 6.19
N LYS A 47 -2.05 18.78 5.74
CA LYS A 47 -2.02 19.12 4.30
C LYS A 47 -0.83 18.51 3.55
N GLN A 48 0.37 18.57 4.12
CA GLN A 48 1.58 17.99 3.53
C GLN A 48 1.49 16.45 3.51
N GLU A 49 1.07 15.85 4.62
CA GLU A 49 0.86 14.40 4.74
C GLU A 49 -0.19 13.90 3.73
N VAL A 50 -1.31 14.60 3.54
CA VAL A 50 -2.35 14.22 2.55
C VAL A 50 -1.78 14.18 1.14
N LEU A 51 -0.96 15.17 0.76
CA LEU A 51 -0.34 15.20 -0.57
C LEU A 51 0.57 13.99 -0.79
N LEU A 52 1.43 13.69 0.17
CA LEU A 52 2.37 12.56 0.12
C LEU A 52 1.62 11.22 0.19
N PHE A 53 0.65 11.10 1.09
CA PHE A 53 -0.24 9.94 1.22
C PHE A 53 -0.91 9.60 -0.11
N LYS A 54 -1.49 10.61 -0.78
CA LYS A 54 -2.09 10.45 -2.10
C LYS A 54 -1.08 9.94 -3.12
N GLN A 55 0.15 10.45 -3.14
CA GLN A 55 1.19 9.99 -4.06
C GLN A 55 1.54 8.50 -3.85
N TYR A 56 1.64 8.04 -2.60
CA TYR A 56 1.86 6.62 -2.32
C TYR A 56 0.66 5.75 -2.71
N CYS A 57 -0.56 6.20 -2.44
CA CYS A 57 -1.78 5.51 -2.88
C CYS A 57 -1.88 5.44 -4.41
N ASP A 58 -1.55 6.52 -5.13
CA ASP A 58 -1.53 6.56 -6.58
C ASP A 58 -0.49 5.57 -7.15
N LEU A 59 0.70 5.49 -6.53
CA LEU A 59 1.75 4.54 -6.90
C LEU A 59 1.32 3.08 -6.70
N LEU A 60 0.66 2.81 -5.57
CA LEU A 60 0.11 1.49 -5.27
C LEU A 60 -0.98 1.12 -6.28
N LEU A 61 -1.95 2.01 -6.53
CA LEU A 61 -3.02 1.79 -7.50
C LEU A 61 -2.47 1.59 -8.92
N TYR A 62 -1.46 2.35 -9.32
CA TYR A 62 -0.78 2.17 -10.60
C TYR A 62 -0.18 0.76 -10.73
N THR A 63 0.41 0.26 -9.64
CA THR A 63 1.01 -1.08 -9.60
C THR A 63 -0.04 -2.17 -9.71
N ILE A 64 -1.17 -2.02 -8.99
CA ILE A 64 -2.30 -2.95 -9.05
C ILE A 64 -2.95 -2.92 -10.45
N GLU A 65 -3.04 -1.74 -11.07
CA GLU A 65 -3.53 -1.61 -12.45
C GLU A 65 -2.59 -2.26 -13.47
N ALA A 66 -1.26 -2.16 -13.27
CA ALA A 66 -0.30 -2.89 -14.09
C ALA A 66 -0.48 -4.41 -13.97
N MET A 67 -0.73 -4.93 -12.76
CA MET A 67 -1.10 -6.33 -12.55
C MET A 67 -2.41 -6.68 -13.27
N ARG A 68 -3.41 -5.78 -13.23
CA ARG A 68 -4.70 -5.91 -13.93
C ARG A 68 -4.51 -6.18 -15.42
N VAL A 69 -3.60 -5.45 -16.05
CA VAL A 69 -3.32 -5.60 -17.48
C VAL A 69 -2.52 -6.86 -17.75
N LYS A 70 -1.49 -7.14 -16.95
CA LYS A 70 -0.60 -8.30 -17.09
C LYS A 70 -1.37 -9.62 -17.09
N TYR A 71 -2.21 -9.86 -16.08
CA TYR A 71 -2.84 -11.18 -15.89
C TYR A 71 -4.24 -11.33 -16.53
N MET A 72 -4.82 -10.28 -17.16
CA MET A 72 -6.21 -10.31 -17.67
C MET A 72 -6.49 -11.46 -18.66
N TYR A 73 -5.50 -11.81 -19.49
CA TYR A 73 -5.65 -12.78 -20.57
C TYR A 73 -4.62 -13.91 -20.49
N ASP A 74 -3.85 -13.95 -19.41
CA ASP A 74 -2.90 -15.03 -19.15
C ASP A 74 -3.66 -16.31 -18.75
N GLU A 75 -3.25 -17.44 -19.34
CA GLU A 75 -3.85 -18.76 -19.10
C GLU A 75 -2.98 -19.63 -18.20
N GLU A 76 -1.69 -19.31 -18.08
CA GLU A 76 -0.72 -20.10 -17.34
C GLU A 76 -0.50 -19.51 -15.95
N ASP A 77 -0.43 -18.18 -15.85
CA ASP A 77 -0.18 -17.47 -14.62
C ASP A 77 -1.38 -16.63 -14.17
N HIS A 78 -1.66 -16.67 -12.87
CA HIS A 78 -2.72 -15.89 -12.25
C HIS A 78 -2.20 -15.09 -11.06
N MET A 79 -2.66 -13.84 -10.96
CA MET A 79 -2.34 -12.98 -9.83
C MET A 79 -2.83 -13.61 -8.53
N LYS A 80 -1.92 -13.72 -7.56
CA LYS A 80 -2.26 -14.16 -6.22
C LYS A 80 -2.63 -13.00 -5.33
N ILE A 81 -3.70 -13.15 -4.57
CA ILE A 81 -4.15 -12.21 -3.55
C ILE A 81 -3.98 -12.82 -2.17
N ASP A 82 -3.67 -11.98 -1.20
CA ASP A 82 -3.53 -12.34 0.19
C ASP A 82 -4.88 -12.28 0.89
N LEU A 83 -5.37 -13.46 1.30
CA LEU A 83 -6.69 -13.56 1.92
C LEU A 83 -6.61 -13.41 3.44
N THR A 84 -5.46 -13.70 4.03
CA THR A 84 -5.35 -13.91 5.48
C THR A 84 -5.05 -12.65 6.28
N TYR A 85 -4.43 -11.61 5.69
CA TYR A 85 -3.96 -10.48 6.48
C TYR A 85 -4.29 -9.11 5.89
N SER A 86 -4.66 -9.03 4.61
CA SER A 86 -4.64 -7.76 3.90
C SER A 86 -5.79 -7.52 2.92
N GLY A 87 -6.18 -8.51 2.10
CA GLY A 87 -7.04 -8.29 0.94
C GLY A 87 -6.33 -7.66 -0.27
N PHE A 88 -5.00 -7.55 -0.25
CA PHE A 88 -4.17 -6.97 -1.31
C PHE A 88 -3.52 -8.05 -2.21
N PRO A 89 -2.95 -7.69 -3.37
CA PRO A 89 -2.11 -8.62 -4.11
C PRO A 89 -0.92 -9.05 -3.25
N ASN A 90 -0.52 -10.31 -3.41
CA ASN A 90 0.62 -10.84 -2.67
C ASN A 90 1.91 -10.10 -3.08
N TYR A 91 2.80 -9.82 -2.13
CA TYR A 91 4.06 -9.11 -2.36
C TYR A 91 4.92 -9.75 -3.47
N LEU A 92 4.85 -11.08 -3.64
CA LEU A 92 5.56 -11.76 -4.73
C LEU A 92 5.13 -11.24 -6.11
N GLU A 93 3.88 -10.85 -6.28
CA GLU A 93 3.37 -10.26 -7.53
C GLU A 93 4.06 -8.93 -7.84
N PHE A 94 4.32 -8.10 -6.82
CA PHE A 94 5.05 -6.84 -6.99
C PHE A 94 6.49 -7.10 -7.46
N ARG A 95 7.14 -8.11 -6.89
CA ARG A 95 8.49 -8.53 -7.29
C ARG A 95 8.50 -9.07 -8.73
N TYR A 96 7.53 -9.90 -9.10
CA TYR A 96 7.44 -10.43 -10.46
C TYR A 96 7.24 -9.32 -11.48
N LEU A 97 6.34 -8.37 -11.21
CA LEU A 97 6.12 -7.19 -12.06
C LEU A 97 7.40 -6.38 -12.26
N PHE A 98 8.15 -6.12 -11.18
CA PHE A 98 9.38 -5.33 -11.24
C PHE A 98 10.47 -6.01 -12.09
N ASN A 99 10.68 -7.32 -11.90
CA ASN A 99 11.66 -8.10 -12.66
C ASN A 99 11.27 -8.22 -14.14
N ASP A 100 9.99 -8.40 -14.40
CA ASP A 100 9.44 -8.53 -15.75
C ASP A 100 9.66 -7.25 -16.58
N LEU A 101 9.45 -6.09 -15.97
CA LEU A 101 9.71 -4.78 -16.59
C LEU A 101 11.21 -4.48 -16.78
N GLU A 102 12.13 -5.20 -16.13
CA GLU A 102 13.57 -5.09 -16.43
C GLU A 102 13.92 -5.66 -17.80
N LEU A 103 13.17 -6.67 -18.24
CA LEU A 103 13.39 -7.38 -19.51
C LEU A 103 12.49 -6.85 -20.63
N ARG A 104 11.79 -5.73 -20.38
CA ARG A 104 10.78 -5.13 -21.28
C ARG A 104 11.23 -5.02 -22.73
N ASP A 105 12.42 -4.48 -22.98
CA ASP A 105 12.90 -4.22 -24.33
C ASP A 105 13.19 -5.53 -25.10
N GLU A 106 13.61 -6.59 -24.39
CA GLU A 106 13.79 -7.93 -24.97
C GLU A 106 12.43 -8.56 -25.34
N TYR A 107 11.43 -8.41 -24.47
CA TYR A 107 10.09 -8.92 -24.72
C TYR A 107 9.40 -8.19 -25.88
N LEU A 108 9.46 -6.85 -25.89
CA LEU A 108 8.86 -6.05 -26.97
C LEU A 108 9.43 -6.41 -28.34
N GLY A 109 10.73 -6.72 -28.43
CA GLY A 109 11.36 -7.13 -29.69
C GLY A 109 10.87 -8.47 -30.25
N LYS A 110 10.26 -9.33 -29.42
CA LYS A 110 9.72 -10.65 -29.82
C LYS A 110 8.22 -10.63 -30.15
N LEU A 111 7.52 -9.55 -29.81
CA LEU A 111 6.07 -9.44 -30.01
C LEU A 111 5.71 -9.01 -31.43
N THR A 112 4.53 -9.42 -31.90
CA THR A 112 3.98 -8.96 -33.19
C THR A 112 3.81 -7.43 -33.15
N PRO A 113 4.20 -6.70 -34.22
CA PRO A 113 3.98 -5.27 -34.30
C PRO A 113 2.51 -4.89 -34.07
N ILE A 114 2.28 -3.81 -33.34
CA ILE A 114 0.92 -3.40 -32.94
C ILE A 114 0.00 -3.09 -34.13
N ASN A 115 0.56 -2.61 -35.25
CA ASN A 115 -0.22 -2.31 -36.45
C ASN A 115 -0.77 -3.58 -37.09
N ASP A 116 0.07 -4.61 -37.24
CA ASP A 116 -0.32 -5.91 -37.78
C ASP A 116 -1.42 -6.55 -36.92
N LEU A 117 -1.29 -6.46 -35.60
CA LEU A 117 -2.29 -6.99 -34.67
C LEU A 117 -3.63 -6.25 -34.78
N LYS A 118 -3.61 -4.92 -34.94
CA LYS A 118 -4.82 -4.11 -35.16
C LYS A 118 -5.51 -4.47 -36.47
N GLU A 119 -4.75 -4.61 -37.56
CA GLU A 119 -5.31 -5.02 -38.85
C GLU A 119 -5.94 -6.41 -38.79
N GLU A 120 -5.26 -7.37 -38.15
CA GLU A 120 -5.79 -8.72 -37.90
C GLU A 120 -7.10 -8.68 -37.11
N PHE A 121 -7.20 -7.81 -36.09
CA PHE A 121 -8.41 -7.66 -35.28
C PHE A 121 -9.56 -7.06 -36.10
N LEU A 122 -9.28 -6.01 -36.88
CA LEU A 122 -10.29 -5.36 -37.72
C LEU A 122 -10.80 -6.31 -38.80
N ASP A 123 -9.93 -7.08 -39.45
CA ASP A 123 -10.33 -8.12 -40.41
C ASP A 123 -11.21 -9.18 -39.74
N THR A 124 -10.80 -9.68 -38.57
CA THR A 124 -11.52 -10.73 -37.85
C THR A 124 -12.91 -10.27 -37.38
N LEU A 125 -13.00 -9.06 -36.81
CA LEU A 125 -14.26 -8.52 -36.27
C LEU A 125 -15.19 -8.01 -37.37
N LEU A 126 -14.68 -7.24 -38.34
CA LEU A 126 -15.53 -6.53 -39.30
C LEU A 126 -15.78 -7.32 -40.58
N ARG A 127 -14.78 -8.05 -41.08
CA ARG A 127 -14.91 -8.83 -42.33
C ARG A 127 -15.36 -10.25 -42.04
N LYS A 128 -14.66 -10.96 -41.15
CA LYS A 128 -14.97 -12.36 -40.80
C LYS A 128 -16.13 -12.48 -39.80
N LYS A 129 -16.44 -11.43 -39.05
CA LYS A 129 -17.50 -11.38 -38.01
C LYS A 129 -17.34 -12.48 -36.95
N GLN A 130 -16.09 -12.73 -36.54
CA GLN A 130 -15.74 -13.74 -35.55
C GLN A 130 -15.16 -13.08 -34.28
N PRO A 131 -15.30 -13.72 -33.11
CA PRO A 131 -14.61 -13.27 -31.91
C PRO A 131 -13.09 -13.40 -32.05
N ILE A 132 -12.35 -12.48 -31.45
CA ILE A 132 -10.89 -12.57 -31.37
C ILE A 132 -10.50 -13.73 -30.45
N LYS A 133 -9.54 -14.56 -30.90
CA LYS A 133 -9.00 -15.66 -30.09
C LYS A 133 -8.31 -15.11 -28.84
N ARG A 134 -8.43 -15.83 -27.72
CA ARG A 134 -7.85 -15.41 -26.43
C ARG A 134 -6.34 -15.23 -26.48
N SER A 135 -5.61 -16.10 -27.19
CA SER A 135 -4.16 -15.95 -27.41
C SER A 135 -3.77 -14.63 -28.09
N LYS A 136 -4.63 -14.11 -28.98
CA LYS A 136 -4.44 -12.81 -29.63
C LYS A 136 -4.76 -11.65 -28.69
N LEU A 137 -5.77 -11.81 -27.82
CA LEU A 137 -6.04 -10.85 -26.75
C LEU A 137 -4.91 -10.80 -25.72
N PHE A 138 -4.33 -11.94 -25.37
CA PHE A 138 -3.13 -12.03 -24.52
C PHE A 138 -1.96 -11.28 -25.15
N GLN A 139 -1.65 -11.55 -26.42
CA GLN A 139 -0.60 -10.82 -27.14
C GLN A 139 -0.84 -9.30 -27.14
N ALA A 140 -2.08 -8.86 -27.36
CA ALA A 140 -2.43 -7.43 -27.29
C ALA A 140 -2.21 -6.85 -25.89
N ALA A 141 -2.63 -7.57 -24.85
CA ALA A 141 -2.44 -7.16 -23.46
C ALA A 141 -0.96 -7.10 -23.08
N SER A 142 -0.14 -8.06 -23.52
CA SER A 142 1.32 -8.03 -23.32
C SER A 142 1.95 -6.79 -23.97
N ILE A 143 1.56 -6.45 -25.21
CA ILE A 143 2.05 -5.22 -25.87
C ILE A 143 1.66 -3.98 -25.06
N VAL A 144 0.39 -3.87 -24.63
CA VAL A 144 -0.08 -2.74 -23.82
C VAL A 144 0.71 -2.67 -22.52
N TYR A 145 0.88 -3.79 -21.82
CA TYR A 145 1.63 -3.86 -20.57
C TYR A 145 3.07 -3.39 -20.75
N TYR A 146 3.85 -4.00 -21.64
CA TYR A 146 5.25 -3.63 -21.82
C TYR A 146 5.45 -2.24 -22.46
N SER A 147 4.47 -1.71 -23.21
CA SER A 147 4.60 -0.38 -23.82
C SER A 147 4.14 0.77 -22.90
N SER A 148 3.17 0.53 -22.03
CA SER A 148 2.53 1.59 -21.21
C SER A 148 2.93 1.57 -19.75
N VAL A 149 3.35 0.42 -19.21
CA VAL A 149 3.78 0.32 -17.82
C VAL A 149 5.21 0.82 -17.66
N LYS A 150 5.38 1.74 -16.71
CA LYS A 150 6.64 2.38 -16.39
C LYS A 150 7.18 1.82 -15.09
N LYS A 151 8.39 1.26 -15.16
CA LYS A 151 9.05 0.59 -14.04
C LYS A 151 9.24 1.52 -12.84
N GLU A 152 9.56 2.79 -13.09
CA GLU A 152 9.78 3.81 -12.05
C GLU A 152 8.52 4.12 -11.22
N TYR A 153 7.33 3.74 -11.70
CA TYR A 153 6.07 3.91 -10.99
C TYR A 153 5.55 2.61 -10.34
N ILE A 154 6.35 1.55 -10.32
CA ILE A 154 6.00 0.35 -9.57
C ILE A 154 6.34 0.55 -8.10
N PHE A 155 5.35 0.34 -7.23
CA PHE A 155 5.51 0.34 -5.78
C PHE A 155 6.37 -0.87 -5.40
N ASN A 156 7.65 -0.63 -5.12
CA ASN A 156 8.56 -1.68 -4.67
C ASN A 156 8.42 -1.88 -3.15
N ARG A 157 9.16 -2.84 -2.58
CA ARG A 157 9.19 -3.09 -1.12
C ARG A 157 9.42 -1.83 -0.30
N PHE A 158 10.24 -0.91 -0.80
CA PHE A 158 10.54 0.36 -0.16
C PHE A 158 10.51 1.46 -1.22
N VAL A 159 9.79 2.55 -0.93
CA VAL A 159 9.62 3.70 -1.80
C VAL A 159 10.02 4.95 -1.01
N GLN A 160 11.15 5.55 -1.39
CA GLN A 160 11.66 6.75 -0.74
C GLN A 160 10.93 8.00 -1.24
N GLY A 161 10.35 8.77 -0.33
CA GLY A 161 9.85 10.12 -0.59
C GLY A 161 10.96 11.17 -0.51
N LYS A 162 10.68 12.38 -0.99
CA LYS A 162 11.64 13.48 -0.93
C LYS A 162 11.66 14.12 0.46
N ILE A 163 12.82 14.65 0.84
CA ILE A 163 12.93 15.61 1.95
C ILE A 163 12.36 16.94 1.46
N ILE A 164 11.41 17.50 2.22
CA ILE A 164 10.80 18.81 1.99
C ILE A 164 10.84 19.63 3.27
N ASP A 165 10.64 20.94 3.18
CA ASP A 165 10.47 21.79 4.35
C ASP A 165 9.15 21.43 5.04
N ALA A 166 9.19 21.26 6.35
CA ALA A 166 8.00 20.98 7.14
C ALA A 166 7.19 22.26 7.38
N ASP A 167 5.87 22.11 7.49
CA ASP A 167 5.01 23.20 7.95
C ASP A 167 5.39 23.58 9.39
N LYS A 168 5.38 24.90 9.68
CA LYS A 168 5.75 25.49 10.98
C LYS A 168 4.90 25.04 12.18
N GLU A 169 3.86 24.25 11.94
CA GLU A 169 2.99 23.67 12.97
C GLU A 169 3.68 22.50 13.71
N PHE A 170 4.75 21.93 13.16
CA PHE A 170 5.52 20.83 13.75
C PHE A 170 6.89 21.31 14.25
N GLU A 171 7.45 20.63 15.27
CA GLU A 171 8.75 20.98 15.86
C GLU A 171 9.97 20.65 14.97
N GLY A 172 9.75 19.99 13.82
CA GLY A 172 10.80 19.65 12.86
C GLY A 172 10.87 20.66 11.72
N ASP A 173 12.08 21.06 11.32
CA ASP A 173 12.32 21.95 10.17
C ASP A 173 12.05 21.24 8.83
N TYR A 174 12.27 19.93 8.78
CA TYR A 174 12.15 19.12 7.58
C TYR A 174 11.20 17.94 7.77
N LEU A 175 10.57 17.52 6.67
CA LEU A 175 9.74 16.33 6.56
C LEU A 175 10.35 15.39 5.52
N VAL A 176 10.51 14.13 5.89
CA VAL A 176 10.77 13.03 4.94
C VAL A 176 9.70 11.97 5.08
N SER A 177 9.26 11.42 3.95
CA SER A 177 8.32 10.31 3.92
C SER A 177 8.91 9.09 3.23
N TRP A 178 8.40 7.91 3.56
CA TRP A 178 8.68 6.68 2.82
C TRP A 178 7.48 5.75 2.90
N GLY A 179 7.30 4.92 1.88
CA GLY A 179 6.34 3.83 1.88
C GLY A 179 7.08 2.50 1.89
N PHE A 180 6.51 1.49 2.52
CA PHE A 180 7.00 0.12 2.36
C PHE A 180 5.84 -0.88 2.28
N PHE A 181 6.07 -1.99 1.58
CA PHE A 181 5.12 -3.09 1.52
C PHE A 181 5.61 -4.20 2.45
N ASP A 182 4.88 -4.44 3.52
CA ASP A 182 5.29 -5.44 4.51
C ASP A 182 5.01 -6.85 4.00
N VAL A 183 6.05 -7.69 3.98
CA VAL A 183 5.94 -9.05 3.44
C VAL A 183 5.14 -9.98 4.36
N ALA A 184 5.16 -9.73 5.68
CA ALA A 184 4.47 -10.59 6.65
C ALA A 184 2.96 -10.30 6.69
N HIS A 185 2.58 -9.02 6.61
CA HIS A 185 1.18 -8.60 6.62
C HIS A 185 0.60 -8.42 5.22
N ASN A 186 1.43 -8.52 4.19
CA ASN A 186 1.07 -8.37 2.79
C ASN A 186 0.34 -7.06 2.44
N ARG A 187 0.73 -5.95 3.07
CA ARG A 187 0.05 -4.66 2.90
C ARG A 187 0.97 -3.45 3.01
N PRO A 188 0.56 -2.29 2.48
CA PRO A 188 1.39 -1.10 2.45
C PRO A 188 1.35 -0.35 3.79
N PHE A 189 2.47 0.31 4.08
CA PHE A 189 2.64 1.25 5.17
C PHE A 189 3.20 2.54 4.60
N ILE A 190 2.80 3.67 5.17
CA ILE A 190 3.34 4.99 4.83
C ILE A 190 3.84 5.64 6.11
N CYS A 191 5.08 6.09 6.10
CA CYS A 191 5.72 6.74 7.22
C CYS A 191 6.07 8.19 6.89
N PHE A 192 6.04 9.01 7.93
CA PHE A 192 6.45 10.41 7.94
C PHE A 192 7.41 10.61 9.11
N MET A 193 8.49 11.34 8.88
CA MET A 193 9.40 11.78 9.93
C MET A 193 9.63 13.27 9.79
N TYR A 194 9.25 14.00 10.83
CA TYR A 194 9.62 15.40 11.04
C TYR A 194 10.91 15.45 11.84
N PHE A 195 11.89 16.23 11.40
CA PHE A 195 13.21 16.25 12.02
C PHE A 195 13.93 17.59 11.85
N ASN A 196 14.87 17.85 12.77
CA ASN A 196 15.86 18.92 12.65
C ASN A 196 17.19 18.36 12.17
N TYR A 197 18.01 19.19 11.53
CA TYR A 197 19.29 18.78 10.96
C TYR A 197 20.43 19.68 11.46
N ASP A 198 21.49 19.05 11.98
CA ASP A 198 22.73 19.71 12.39
C ASP A 198 23.70 19.83 11.21
N GLY A 199 23.45 20.83 10.36
CA GLY A 199 24.35 21.17 9.26
C GLY A 199 23.84 22.35 8.43
N SER A 200 24.62 22.72 7.42
CA SER A 200 24.34 23.86 6.55
C SER A 200 23.18 23.61 5.59
N LYS A 201 23.14 22.45 4.94
CA LYS A 201 22.13 22.06 3.95
C LYS A 201 21.78 20.57 4.10
N VAL A 202 20.52 20.26 4.38
CA VAL A 202 20.06 18.88 4.51
C VAL A 202 20.30 18.04 3.24
N GLY A 203 20.29 18.70 2.07
CA GLY A 203 20.56 18.05 0.78
C GLY A 203 21.94 17.39 0.67
N GLU A 204 22.93 17.84 1.45
CA GLU A 204 24.28 17.25 1.50
C GLU A 204 24.33 15.95 2.30
N TYR A 205 23.31 15.68 3.14
CA TYR A 205 23.20 14.48 3.98
C TYR A 205 22.01 13.59 3.60
N ARG A 206 21.42 13.87 2.42
CA ARG A 206 20.20 13.23 1.94
C ARG A 206 20.39 11.74 1.71
N ASP A 207 21.51 11.35 1.10
CA ASP A 207 21.73 9.98 0.69
C ASP A 207 21.96 9.09 1.93
N GLU A 208 22.61 9.61 2.98
CA GLU A 208 22.73 8.96 4.29
C GLU A 208 21.38 8.77 4.96
N ILE A 209 20.51 9.81 4.95
CA ILE A 209 19.14 9.69 5.47
C ILE A 209 18.38 8.59 4.74
N TYR A 210 18.43 8.58 3.40
CA TYR A 210 17.71 7.60 2.59
C TYR A 210 18.22 6.17 2.81
N GLU A 211 19.54 5.96 2.88
CA GLU A 211 20.12 4.63 3.18
C GLU A 211 19.82 4.17 4.62
N ALA A 212 19.81 5.09 5.59
CA ALA A 212 19.40 4.76 6.94
C ALA A 212 17.94 4.30 6.99
N LEU A 213 17.00 5.07 6.42
CA LEU A 213 15.58 4.73 6.38
C LEU A 213 15.33 3.40 5.67
N LYS A 214 15.94 3.20 4.49
CA LYS A 214 15.81 1.96 3.71
C LYS A 214 16.31 0.73 4.45
N SER A 215 17.32 0.88 5.31
CA SER A 215 17.91 -0.25 6.06
C SER A 215 17.29 -0.49 7.44
N THR A 216 16.51 0.44 7.99
CA THR A 216 15.89 0.32 9.33
C THR A 216 14.37 0.26 9.31
N ALA A 217 13.73 0.86 8.32
CA ALA A 217 12.28 1.14 8.33
C ALA A 217 11.56 0.55 7.09
N ASP A 218 11.98 -0.64 6.65
CA ASP A 218 11.47 -1.35 5.46
C ASP A 218 10.41 -2.43 5.76
N ARG A 219 9.94 -2.51 7.00
CA ARG A 219 8.99 -3.52 7.50
C ARG A 219 8.29 -3.06 8.77
N LYS A 220 7.18 -3.72 9.12
CA LYS A 220 6.47 -3.48 10.37
C LYS A 220 7.33 -3.94 11.56
N MET A 221 7.45 -3.06 12.54
CA MET A 221 8.06 -3.31 13.85
C MET A 221 7.52 -2.31 14.87
N ASN A 222 7.90 -2.44 16.14
CA ASN A 222 7.54 -1.44 17.16
C ASN A 222 8.12 -0.07 16.78
N LEU A 223 7.29 0.98 16.91
CA LEU A 223 7.61 2.29 16.36
C LEU A 223 8.75 2.97 17.13
N ASP A 224 8.80 2.81 18.44
CA ASP A 224 9.91 3.25 19.32
C ASP A 224 11.25 2.62 18.91
N THR A 225 11.25 1.33 18.59
CA THR A 225 12.44 0.59 18.14
C THR A 225 12.93 1.11 16.79
N MET A 226 12.00 1.36 15.86
CA MET A 226 12.31 1.96 14.57
C MET A 226 12.88 3.38 14.75
N ALA A 227 12.24 4.19 15.58
CA ALA A 227 12.61 5.57 15.86
C ALA A 227 14.03 5.66 16.45
N TYR A 228 14.31 4.85 17.46
CA TYR A 228 15.65 4.72 18.05
C TYR A 228 16.71 4.25 17.04
N ALA A 229 16.38 3.29 16.18
CA ALA A 229 17.32 2.79 15.17
C ALA A 229 17.66 3.85 14.10
N ILE A 230 16.69 4.67 13.70
CA ILE A 230 16.89 5.79 12.77
C ILE A 230 17.80 6.83 13.42
N ASP A 231 17.43 7.30 14.62
CA ASP A 231 18.13 8.32 15.38
C ASP A 231 19.60 7.93 15.65
N ARG A 232 19.84 6.68 16.04
CA ARG A 232 21.19 6.16 16.25
C ARG A 232 22.03 6.14 14.96
N LYS A 233 21.44 5.85 13.80
CA LYS A 233 22.17 5.78 12.53
C LYS A 233 22.47 7.13 11.91
N LEU A 234 21.80 8.20 12.33
CA LEU A 234 21.91 9.52 11.73
C LEU A 234 22.35 10.57 12.78
N PRO A 235 23.65 10.67 13.12
CA PRO A 235 24.13 11.55 14.20
C PRO A 235 23.85 13.04 14.03
N LYS A 236 23.53 13.49 12.81
CA LYS A 236 23.22 14.88 12.48
C LYS A 236 21.72 15.15 12.33
N VAL A 237 20.89 14.13 12.49
CA VAL A 237 19.44 14.23 12.32
C VAL A 237 18.82 14.04 13.69
N PHE A 238 17.91 14.93 14.05
CA PHE A 238 17.17 14.89 15.30
C PHE A 238 15.69 14.70 15.00
N PRO A 239 15.22 13.45 14.88
CA PRO A 239 13.81 13.17 14.71
C PRO A 239 12.96 13.77 15.83
N LYS A 240 11.88 14.48 15.47
CA LYS A 240 10.94 15.10 16.42
C LYS A 240 9.61 14.38 16.48
N LEU A 241 9.15 13.89 15.34
CA LEU A 241 7.90 13.14 15.23
C LEU A 241 8.04 12.07 14.16
N ILE A 242 7.70 10.84 14.49
CA ILE A 242 7.54 9.77 13.49
C ILE A 242 6.09 9.30 13.55
N ARG A 243 5.45 9.29 12.38
CA ARG A 243 4.08 8.82 12.17
C ARG A 243 4.08 7.71 11.15
N ARG A 244 3.33 6.65 11.39
CA ARG A 244 3.16 5.52 10.48
C ARG A 244 1.69 5.21 10.30
N ILE A 245 1.26 5.13 9.05
CA ILE A 245 -0.06 4.70 8.62
C ILE A 245 0.04 3.27 8.11
N ASP A 246 -0.71 2.37 8.75
CA ASP A 246 -0.97 1.01 8.30
C ASP A 246 -2.21 1.01 7.39
N LEU A 247 -2.03 0.71 6.10
CA LEU A 247 -3.09 0.76 5.08
C LEU A 247 -3.79 -0.58 4.91
N GLY A 248 -4.48 -1.04 5.96
CA GLY A 248 -5.37 -2.19 5.85
C GLY A 248 -5.63 -2.90 7.17
N PRO A 249 -6.31 -4.06 7.12
CA PRO A 249 -6.77 -4.76 5.91
C PRO A 249 -7.95 -4.10 5.16
N LEU A 250 -8.11 -4.47 3.89
CA LEU A 250 -9.33 -4.27 3.11
C LEU A 250 -10.25 -5.48 3.29
N HIS A 251 -11.29 -5.32 4.10
CA HIS A 251 -12.29 -6.35 4.36
C HIS A 251 -13.25 -6.46 3.18
N ASN A 252 -13.35 -7.64 2.59
CA ASN A 252 -14.23 -7.92 1.46
C ASN A 252 -14.50 -9.44 1.32
N VAL A 253 -15.29 -9.83 0.32
CA VAL A 253 -15.68 -11.24 0.11
C VAL A 253 -14.52 -12.21 -0.12
N PHE A 254 -13.37 -11.73 -0.61
CA PHE A 254 -12.21 -12.57 -0.85
C PHE A 254 -11.42 -12.85 0.42
N ALA A 255 -11.50 -12.00 1.44
CA ALA A 255 -10.74 -12.16 2.68
C ALA A 255 -11.13 -13.45 3.42
N LYS A 256 -10.14 -14.07 4.06
CA LYS A 256 -10.20 -15.29 4.88
C LYS A 256 -9.30 -15.12 6.10
N ASP A 257 -9.46 -14.01 6.79
CA ASP A 257 -8.71 -13.66 7.99
C ASP A 257 -9.52 -13.97 9.26
N GLU A 258 -8.88 -13.83 10.42
CA GLU A 258 -9.53 -13.97 11.73
C GLU A 258 -10.09 -12.63 12.26
N ASN A 259 -10.14 -11.60 11.42
CA ASN A 259 -10.59 -10.28 11.84
C ASN A 259 -12.12 -10.27 11.99
N SER A 260 -12.62 -9.81 13.15
CA SER A 260 -14.06 -9.86 13.41
C SER A 260 -14.87 -8.95 12.47
N ILE A 261 -14.28 -7.86 11.93
CA ILE A 261 -14.92 -7.03 10.89
C ILE A 261 -15.11 -7.84 9.61
N THR A 262 -14.08 -8.57 9.17
CA THR A 262 -14.17 -9.47 8.02
C THR A 262 -15.23 -10.53 8.24
N HIS A 263 -15.20 -11.22 9.39
CA HIS A 263 -16.19 -12.25 9.72
C HIS A 263 -17.62 -11.71 9.69
N ALA A 264 -17.87 -10.52 10.24
CA ALA A 264 -19.19 -9.89 10.21
C ALA A 264 -19.67 -9.62 8.78
N ILE A 265 -18.78 -9.14 7.89
CA ILE A 265 -19.07 -8.90 6.47
C ILE A 265 -19.34 -10.23 5.75
N LEU A 266 -18.47 -11.22 5.88
CA LEU A 266 -18.62 -12.52 5.22
C LEU A 266 -19.92 -13.23 5.66
N GLU A 267 -20.23 -13.20 6.96
CA GLU A 267 -21.46 -13.76 7.48
C GLU A 267 -22.69 -13.02 6.93
N GLY A 268 -22.63 -11.69 6.88
CA GLY A 268 -23.69 -10.86 6.28
C GLY A 268 -23.92 -11.18 4.80
N ILE A 269 -22.85 -11.37 4.03
CA ILE A 269 -22.92 -11.78 2.61
C ILE A 269 -23.54 -13.18 2.50
N GLY A 270 -23.06 -14.14 3.29
CA GLY A 270 -23.56 -15.52 3.29
C GLY A 270 -25.05 -15.62 3.63
N LYS A 271 -25.52 -14.77 4.56
CA LYS A 271 -26.95 -14.65 4.93
C LYS A 271 -27.77 -13.76 3.99
N LYS A 272 -27.15 -13.16 2.96
CA LYS A 272 -27.77 -12.20 2.03
C LYS A 272 -28.34 -10.94 2.72
N GLU A 273 -27.79 -10.59 3.88
CA GLU A 273 -28.14 -9.38 4.64
C GLU A 273 -27.50 -8.13 4.05
N ILE A 274 -26.39 -8.29 3.33
CA ILE A 274 -25.64 -7.24 2.61
C ILE A 274 -25.19 -7.80 1.25
N PRO A 275 -24.91 -6.95 0.25
CA PRO A 275 -24.55 -7.41 -1.08
C PRO A 275 -23.09 -7.89 -1.18
N LEU A 276 -22.73 -8.58 -2.26
CA LEU A 276 -21.41 -9.20 -2.48
C LEU A 276 -20.27 -8.17 -2.53
N GLU A 277 -20.57 -6.99 -3.06
CA GLU A 277 -19.69 -5.82 -3.19
C GLU A 277 -19.47 -5.03 -1.91
N SER A 278 -19.98 -5.53 -0.79
CA SER A 278 -19.73 -4.97 0.54
C SER A 278 -18.24 -5.00 0.88
N TYR A 279 -17.74 -3.88 1.42
CA TYR A 279 -16.36 -3.76 1.84
C TYR A 279 -16.23 -2.85 3.07
N ALA A 280 -15.12 -2.97 3.78
CA ALA A 280 -14.67 -1.99 4.77
C ALA A 280 -13.15 -1.89 4.72
N PHE A 281 -12.60 -0.76 5.16
CA PHE A 281 -11.18 -0.51 5.22
C PHE A 281 -10.78 -0.20 6.66
N SER A 282 -9.82 -0.97 7.20
CA SER A 282 -9.19 -0.65 8.48
C SER A 282 -7.93 0.16 8.26
N LEU A 283 -7.70 1.15 9.12
CA LEU A 283 -6.49 1.99 9.09
C LEU A 283 -6.02 2.20 10.52
N GLU A 284 -4.73 1.97 10.77
CA GLU A 284 -4.09 2.26 12.05
C GLU A 284 -3.03 3.36 11.85
N ILE A 285 -2.99 4.32 12.77
CA ILE A 285 -1.94 5.33 12.84
C ILE A 285 -1.19 5.14 14.15
N ASP A 286 0.08 4.81 14.03
CA ASP A 286 1.05 4.85 15.12
C ASP A 286 1.82 6.17 15.07
N GLU A 287 2.07 6.78 16.22
CA GLU A 287 2.84 8.01 16.35
C GLU A 287 3.78 7.94 17.54
N VAL A 288 5.00 8.46 17.39
CA VAL A 288 5.93 8.66 18.48
C VAL A 288 6.63 10.02 18.34
N ALA A 289 6.58 10.82 19.40
CA ALA A 289 7.23 12.12 19.47
C ALA A 289 8.46 12.03 20.38
N SER A 290 9.50 12.81 20.09
CA SER A 290 10.60 12.99 21.03
C SER A 290 10.21 14.00 22.11
N GLY A 291 10.48 13.67 23.37
CA GLY A 291 10.16 14.52 24.52
C GLY A 291 11.38 15.24 25.10
N SER A 292 12.54 14.60 25.03
CA SER A 292 13.80 15.19 25.49
C SER A 292 14.98 14.56 24.75
N GLU A 293 16.21 14.93 25.12
CA GLU A 293 17.43 14.41 24.51
C GLU A 293 18.36 13.85 25.58
N PHE A 294 19.20 12.89 25.21
CA PHE A 294 20.26 12.34 26.05
C PHE A 294 21.53 12.11 25.24
N LYS A 295 22.67 11.98 25.93
CA LYS A 295 23.96 11.70 25.28
C LYS A 295 24.33 10.24 25.46
N GLU A 296 24.65 9.57 24.37
CA GLU A 296 25.12 8.19 24.36
C GLU A 296 26.54 8.12 23.77
N GLY A 297 27.39 7.26 24.35
CA GLY A 297 28.75 7.01 23.87
C GLY A 297 29.87 7.39 24.85
N GLY A 298 31.10 7.02 24.48
CA GLY A 298 32.30 7.27 25.29
C GLY A 298 32.75 8.73 25.26
N PHE A 299 33.80 9.06 26.02
CA PHE A 299 34.31 10.43 26.15
C PHE A 299 34.64 11.11 24.82
N PHE A 300 35.06 10.33 23.81
CA PHE A 300 35.50 10.79 22.48
C PHE A 300 34.46 10.60 21.36
N SER A 301 33.29 10.01 21.64
CA SER A 301 32.29 9.66 20.62
C SER A 301 30.87 9.81 21.18
N LYS A 302 30.53 11.01 21.66
CA LYS A 302 29.19 11.30 22.19
C LYS A 302 28.26 11.71 21.06
N GLN A 303 27.15 10.99 20.94
CA GLN A 303 26.03 11.34 20.06
C GLN A 303 24.86 11.82 20.93
N ILE A 304 24.12 12.81 20.44
CA ILE A 304 22.85 13.23 21.03
C ILE A 304 21.76 12.36 20.41
N LEU A 305 20.97 11.71 21.26
CA LEU A 305 19.85 10.86 20.89
C LEU A 305 18.56 11.41 21.52
N GLN A 306 17.45 11.14 20.85
CA GLN A 306 16.12 11.50 21.26
C GLN A 306 15.60 10.50 22.30
N LYS A 307 15.03 11.02 23.39
CA LYS A 307 14.24 10.26 24.33
C LYS A 307 12.78 10.31 23.88
N TRP A 308 12.27 9.16 23.49
CA TRP A 308 10.93 9.00 22.92
C TRP A 308 9.87 8.92 24.01
N ASN A 309 8.73 9.56 23.77
CA ASN A 309 7.52 9.39 24.58
C ASN A 309 6.84 8.04 24.24
N ASP A 310 5.80 7.68 25.00
CA ASP A 310 5.01 6.50 24.70
C ASP A 310 4.36 6.62 23.31
N ALA A 311 4.41 5.52 22.56
CA ALA A 311 3.79 5.49 21.24
C ALA A 311 2.27 5.57 21.36
N PHE A 312 1.66 6.47 20.60
CA PHE A 312 0.23 6.67 20.56
C PHE A 312 -0.37 5.99 19.34
N LYS A 313 -1.53 5.34 19.52
CA LYS A 313 -2.19 4.56 18.47
C LYS A 313 -3.62 5.01 18.24
N ARG A 314 -4.02 5.13 16.97
CA ARG A 314 -5.39 5.46 16.57
C ARG A 314 -5.87 4.48 15.50
N LYS A 315 -7.01 3.85 15.76
CA LYS A 315 -7.67 2.95 14.80
C LYS A 315 -8.86 3.65 14.17
N TYR A 316 -9.06 3.40 12.89
CA TYR A 316 -10.16 3.91 12.09
C TYR A 316 -10.74 2.78 11.25
N VAL A 317 -12.06 2.85 11.06
CA VAL A 317 -12.79 1.98 10.13
C VAL A 317 -13.53 2.87 9.16
N PHE A 318 -13.42 2.55 7.87
CA PHE A 318 -14.10 3.23 6.78
C PHE A 318 -15.00 2.24 6.07
N ALA A 319 -16.28 2.51 5.95
CA ALA A 319 -17.20 1.58 5.30
C ALA A 319 -18.47 2.28 4.78
N PRO A 320 -19.19 1.68 3.81
CA PRO A 320 -20.51 2.15 3.43
C PRO A 320 -21.49 2.12 4.59
N HIS A 321 -22.50 3.00 4.57
CA HIS A 321 -23.47 3.17 5.66
C HIS A 321 -24.08 1.85 6.16
N ARG A 322 -24.54 0.99 5.24
CA ARG A 322 -25.14 -0.31 5.56
C ARG A 322 -24.16 -1.24 6.29
N ILE A 323 -22.87 -1.13 6.00
CA ILE A 323 -21.83 -1.92 6.64
C ILE A 323 -21.54 -1.37 8.04
N ILE A 324 -21.52 -0.05 8.21
CA ILE A 324 -21.41 0.57 9.54
C ILE A 324 -22.55 0.09 10.46
N GLN A 325 -23.80 0.07 9.97
CA GLN A 325 -24.94 -0.46 10.72
C GLN A 325 -24.75 -1.93 11.11
N LEU A 326 -24.27 -2.77 10.18
CA LEU A 326 -23.96 -4.16 10.44
C LEU A 326 -22.89 -4.31 11.55
N LEU A 327 -21.82 -3.53 11.47
CA LEU A 327 -20.70 -3.59 12.42
C LEU A 327 -21.10 -3.12 13.82
N HIS A 328 -21.97 -2.12 13.95
CA HIS A 328 -22.52 -1.75 15.26
C HIS A 328 -23.35 -2.87 15.87
N ASN A 329 -24.08 -3.64 15.06
CA ASN A 329 -24.91 -4.74 15.55
C ASN A 329 -24.08 -5.98 15.89
N LYS A 330 -23.05 -6.30 15.09
CA LYS A 330 -22.30 -7.56 15.20
C LYS A 330 -20.98 -7.46 15.94
N THR A 331 -20.34 -6.30 15.91
CA THR A 331 -19.00 -6.08 16.49
C THR A 331 -18.92 -4.75 17.26
N PRO A 332 -19.81 -4.50 18.23
CA PRO A 332 -19.87 -3.21 18.93
C PRO A 332 -18.58 -2.89 19.70
N GLU A 333 -17.90 -3.91 20.24
CA GLU A 333 -16.68 -3.71 21.02
C GLU A 333 -15.54 -3.11 20.19
N ILE A 334 -15.34 -3.57 18.95
CA ILE A 334 -14.33 -3.02 18.05
C ILE A 334 -14.61 -1.55 17.73
N MET A 335 -15.89 -1.17 17.63
CA MET A 335 -16.27 0.21 17.34
C MET A 335 -15.95 1.16 18.50
N ASN A 336 -15.94 0.66 19.74
CA ASN A 336 -15.62 1.45 20.94
C ASN A 336 -14.13 1.80 21.03
N ASP A 337 -13.26 1.00 20.42
CA ASP A 337 -11.81 1.20 20.42
C ASP A 337 -11.32 2.13 19.30
N LEU A 338 -12.22 2.64 18.46
CA LEU A 338 -11.88 3.53 17.35
C LEU A 338 -11.62 4.96 17.85
N ALA A 339 -10.64 5.62 17.23
CA ALA A 339 -10.33 7.01 17.54
C ALA A 339 -11.45 7.99 17.13
N LYS A 340 -12.31 7.57 16.19
CA LYS A 340 -13.52 8.25 15.75
C LYS A 340 -14.59 7.21 15.45
N GLN A 341 -15.86 7.62 15.48
CA GLN A 341 -16.94 6.82 14.91
C GLN A 341 -16.59 6.37 13.48
N PRO A 342 -17.05 5.18 13.03
CA PRO A 342 -16.77 4.70 11.69
C PRO A 342 -17.06 5.75 10.61
N ILE A 343 -16.13 5.90 9.68
CA ILE A 343 -16.18 6.95 8.66
C ILE A 343 -16.92 6.41 7.44
N GLU A 344 -18.02 7.08 7.10
CA GLU A 344 -18.84 6.66 5.96
C GLU A 344 -18.14 6.90 4.62
N LEU A 345 -18.08 5.84 3.80
CA LEU A 345 -17.66 5.83 2.40
C LEU A 345 -18.84 5.58 1.46
N ALA A 346 -18.67 5.85 0.17
CA ALA A 346 -19.65 5.41 -0.82
C ALA A 346 -19.67 3.87 -0.96
N GLY A 347 -20.84 3.31 -1.23
CA GLY A 347 -20.97 1.90 -1.63
C GLY A 347 -20.51 1.68 -3.07
N LEU A 348 -19.86 0.54 -3.33
CA LEU A 348 -19.55 0.11 -4.70
C LEU A 348 -20.86 -0.16 -5.44
N LYS A 349 -21.01 0.38 -6.66
CA LYS A 349 -22.20 0.22 -7.50
C LYS A 349 -21.92 -0.64 -8.73
#